data_AF-A0A7X0LFD0-F1
#
_entry.id   AF-A0A7X0LFD0-F1
#
_cell.length_a   1.000
_cell.length_b   1.000
_cell.length_c   1.000
_cell.angle_alpha   90.00
_cell.angle_beta   90.00
_cell.angle_gamma   90.00
#
_symmetry.space_group_name_H-M   'P 1'
#
loop_
_entity.id
_entity.type
_entity.pdbx_description
1 polymer ?
#
loop_
_entity_poly.entity_id
_entity_poly.type
_entity_poly.pdbx_seq_one_letter_code
_entity_poly.pdbx_strand_id
1 'polypeptide(L)'
;MTTDTTPSPAPASAASQQTPAPVGVELRYALSAEPFPLSASESFGAYRKTDLTIVLTRRAAVALECGPITVSVPVGSGSGALAAETAGMSAFTDPPGWDTTIAASGLVTFTPPGGTARIGKENGVALSVHKVPVNRTVGRAALTVNVPWRLSGESDWGTETIELPVTKFPPSFSLGELYASPGRIAHNGSVTLTWQASGGSFRLIYGKADVSVTGRGTYTAHNITSDTLFQLRGTSSSASGELEAVRSAWVTVDIPDIVTQSLTATRGITTDRLAGLAGNSVPVFQERTMEHQPELSMRTYDPLRRTSTAPVRLPFFGRAASAPALAVHGGKLHMLFCPYGGEQLTWATYDGGTWQRMPNPPGPAAAAPVALTTFGTSLVCAYGTPDGQRVMRISADGTTWGAASPMPALDGGGVSLCSRGPELFATMRPTEYSGISTFYRYEAARQEWRSLNNIFVANGSLELAMRGETLAIFYRNTIGRVWVSRRRANPQDDDTDTLHVRASDDVRAVSYGPRALAVFPNSDGMLQAMSSDGTEPPEAPTVWSTPVQVDEYPVTETPALAWYRDRIVAIGRSGAAVPEG
;
A
#
# COMPACT_ATOMS: atom_id res chain seq x y z
N MET A 1 15.67 -53.20 42.10
CA MET A 1 16.93 -52.79 41.44
C MET A 1 16.78 -53.05 39.96
N THR A 2 16.29 -52.05 39.24
CA THR A 2 16.19 -51.99 37.77
C THR A 2 16.28 -50.50 37.47
N THR A 3 17.47 -50.05 37.07
CA THR A 3 17.72 -48.64 36.75
C THR A 3 17.91 -48.49 35.25
N ASP A 4 16.96 -47.74 34.70
CA ASP A 4 16.95 -46.90 33.52
C ASP A 4 18.32 -46.55 32.91
N THR A 5 18.45 -46.77 31.61
CA THR A 5 19.54 -46.31 30.76
C THR A 5 19.05 -45.21 29.82
N THR A 6 19.31 -43.96 30.17
CA THR A 6 19.35 -42.83 29.24
C THR A 6 20.78 -42.61 28.74
N PRO A 7 21.06 -42.60 27.43
CA PRO A 7 22.36 -42.20 26.91
C PRO A 7 22.48 -40.68 26.72
N SER A 8 23.66 -40.18 27.09
CA SER A 8 24.15 -38.81 26.97
C SER A 8 24.21 -38.32 25.50
N PRO A 9 23.91 -37.04 25.19
CA PRO A 9 24.00 -36.52 23.83
C PRO A 9 25.46 -36.30 23.38
N ALA A 10 25.77 -36.83 22.20
CA ALA A 10 27.05 -36.66 21.51
C ALA A 10 27.23 -35.23 20.97
N PRO A 11 28.48 -34.73 20.84
CA PRO A 11 28.77 -33.35 20.46
C PRO A 11 28.38 -33.07 19.00
N ALA A 12 27.82 -31.87 18.79
CA ALA A 12 27.40 -31.36 17.49
C ALA A 12 28.57 -31.35 16.49
N SER A 13 28.52 -32.24 15.50
CA SER A 13 29.41 -32.20 14.35
C SER A 13 29.07 -30.97 13.51
N ALA A 14 30.10 -30.17 13.22
CA ALA A 14 30.04 -28.94 12.47
C ALA A 14 29.25 -29.13 11.16
N ALA A 15 28.11 -28.43 11.07
CA ALA A 15 27.38 -28.28 9.82
C ALA A 15 28.28 -27.59 8.81
N SER A 16 28.64 -28.30 7.75
CA SER A 16 29.20 -27.68 6.55
C SER A 16 28.23 -26.61 6.09
N GLN A 17 28.69 -25.36 6.08
CA GLN A 17 27.96 -24.24 5.48
C GLN A 17 27.64 -24.60 4.03
N GLN A 18 26.39 -24.97 3.77
CA GLN A 18 25.87 -25.02 2.42
C GLN A 18 25.75 -23.58 1.92
N THR A 19 26.65 -23.23 1.00
CA THR A 19 26.59 -22.06 0.14
C THR A 19 25.17 -21.93 -0.46
N PRO A 20 24.44 -20.82 -0.27
CA PRO A 20 23.20 -20.62 -1.01
C PRO A 20 23.55 -20.18 -2.44
N ALA A 21 23.01 -20.89 -3.43
CA ALA A 21 23.01 -20.45 -4.83
C ALA A 21 21.68 -20.88 -5.49
N PRO A 22 21.12 -20.09 -6.43
CA PRO A 22 20.88 -18.64 -6.38
C PRO A 22 19.37 -18.32 -6.50
N VAL A 23 18.97 -17.12 -6.09
CA VAL A 23 17.60 -16.59 -6.21
C VAL A 23 17.32 -16.27 -7.69
N GLY A 24 16.27 -16.82 -8.28
CA GLY A 24 15.84 -16.51 -9.65
C GLY A 24 14.32 -16.33 -9.72
N VAL A 25 13.84 -15.09 -9.59
CA VAL A 25 12.46 -14.70 -9.90
C VAL A 25 12.32 -13.19 -10.19
N GLU A 26 13.37 -12.53 -10.68
CA GLU A 26 13.36 -11.06 -10.81
C GLU A 26 12.63 -10.57 -12.07
N LEU A 27 12.36 -11.48 -13.00
CA LEU A 27 11.62 -11.24 -14.23
C LEU A 27 10.35 -12.12 -14.34
N ARG A 28 9.36 -11.60 -15.06
CA ARG A 28 8.15 -12.31 -15.49
C ARG A 28 8.17 -12.46 -17.01
N TYR A 29 7.81 -13.64 -17.48
CA TYR A 29 7.86 -14.04 -18.88
C TYR A 29 6.47 -14.33 -19.42
N ALA A 30 6.19 -13.88 -20.64
CA ALA A 30 5.02 -14.30 -21.41
C ALA A 30 5.47 -14.72 -22.80
N LEU A 31 5.01 -15.89 -23.27
CA LEU A 31 5.30 -16.40 -24.61
C LEU A 31 4.04 -16.39 -25.46
N SER A 32 4.13 -15.83 -26.65
CA SER A 32 3.12 -15.94 -27.70
C SER A 32 3.74 -16.54 -28.96
N ALA A 33 2.92 -17.28 -29.70
CA ALA A 33 3.26 -17.83 -31.01
C ALA A 33 2.19 -17.41 -32.02
N GLU A 34 2.61 -17.03 -33.22
CA GLU A 34 1.73 -16.71 -34.33
C GLU A 34 2.08 -17.60 -35.54
N PRO A 35 1.11 -18.34 -36.11
CA PRO A 35 -0.27 -18.51 -35.65
C PRO A 35 -0.36 -19.36 -34.36
N PHE A 36 -1.47 -19.22 -33.65
CA PHE A 36 -1.84 -20.11 -32.53
C PHE A 36 -3.15 -20.84 -32.84
N PRO A 37 -3.28 -22.13 -32.49
CA PRO A 37 -2.24 -23.01 -31.97
C PRO A 37 -1.19 -23.30 -33.04
N LEU A 38 0.03 -23.59 -32.59
CA LEU A 38 1.11 -23.92 -33.50
C LEU A 38 0.85 -25.29 -34.14
N SER A 39 0.72 -25.33 -35.47
CA SER A 39 0.58 -26.58 -36.21
C SER A 39 1.93 -27.14 -36.63
N ALA A 40 2.15 -28.44 -36.42
CA ALA A 40 3.30 -29.14 -36.99
C ALA A 40 3.30 -29.02 -38.52
N SER A 41 4.50 -29.01 -39.11
CA SER A 41 4.61 -29.00 -40.57
C SER A 41 4.08 -30.30 -41.19
N GLU A 42 3.61 -30.22 -42.43
CA GLU A 42 3.19 -31.40 -43.19
C GLU A 42 4.35 -32.38 -43.37
N SER A 43 4.01 -33.66 -43.55
CA SER A 43 5.00 -34.74 -43.69
C SER A 43 5.93 -34.58 -44.91
N PHE A 44 5.57 -33.74 -45.89
CA PHE A 44 6.36 -33.35 -47.06
C PHE A 44 6.11 -31.88 -47.45
N GLY A 45 6.98 -31.32 -48.29
CA GLY A 45 6.87 -29.92 -48.76
C GLY A 45 7.58 -28.90 -47.85
N ALA A 46 7.29 -27.62 -48.08
CA ALA A 46 7.89 -26.53 -47.31
C ALA A 46 7.40 -26.54 -45.84
N TYR A 47 8.30 -26.20 -44.91
CA TYR A 47 7.93 -26.06 -43.50
C TYR A 47 6.94 -24.91 -43.30
N ARG A 48 5.96 -25.14 -42.43
CA ARG A 48 5.15 -24.06 -41.85
C ARG A 48 6.08 -23.16 -41.04
N LYS A 49 5.78 -21.87 -41.04
CA LYS A 49 6.56 -20.85 -40.34
C LYS A 49 5.74 -20.29 -39.19
N THR A 50 6.41 -20.00 -38.09
CA THR A 50 5.81 -19.32 -36.94
C THR A 50 6.72 -18.21 -36.45
N ASP A 51 6.10 -17.20 -35.87
CA ASP A 51 6.77 -16.13 -35.15
C ASP A 51 6.54 -16.34 -33.65
N LEU A 52 7.62 -16.31 -32.89
CA LEU A 52 7.62 -16.46 -31.43
C LEU A 52 7.98 -15.12 -30.82
N THR A 53 7.23 -14.68 -29.83
CA THR A 53 7.54 -13.45 -29.07
C THR A 53 7.53 -13.76 -27.58
N ILE A 54 8.64 -13.45 -26.91
CA ILE A 54 8.82 -13.59 -25.47
C ILE A 54 8.87 -12.18 -24.89
N VAL A 55 7.92 -11.84 -24.03
CA VAL A 55 7.90 -10.57 -23.32
C VAL A 55 8.46 -10.76 -21.93
N LEU A 56 9.49 -9.99 -21.59
CA LEU A 56 10.12 -9.94 -20.29
C LEU A 56 9.70 -8.65 -19.60
N THR A 57 9.15 -8.78 -18.40
CA THR A 57 8.76 -7.65 -17.54
C THR A 57 9.37 -7.80 -16.16
N ARG A 58 9.66 -6.68 -15.51
CA ARG A 58 10.29 -6.67 -14.19
C ARG A 58 9.33 -7.13 -13.10
N ARG A 59 9.76 -8.10 -12.29
CA ARG A 59 9.12 -8.43 -11.01
C ARG A 59 9.82 -7.74 -9.83
N ALA A 60 11.13 -7.53 -9.93
CA ALA A 60 11.94 -6.82 -8.93
C ALA A 60 11.34 -5.46 -8.51
N ALA A 61 11.49 -5.11 -7.22
CA ALA A 61 11.07 -3.80 -6.70
C ALA A 61 11.86 -2.64 -7.34
N VAL A 62 13.16 -2.85 -7.57
CA VAL A 62 14.08 -1.89 -8.20
C VAL A 62 14.43 -2.30 -9.63
N ALA A 63 14.97 -1.37 -10.42
CA ALA A 63 15.31 -1.64 -11.82
C ALA A 63 16.48 -2.65 -11.94
N LEU A 64 16.40 -3.50 -12.96
CA LEU A 64 17.41 -4.52 -13.26
C LEU A 64 18.30 -4.04 -14.40
N GLU A 65 19.58 -4.36 -14.31
CA GLU A 65 20.51 -4.31 -15.45
C GLU A 65 20.66 -5.71 -16.01
N CYS A 66 20.39 -5.88 -17.30
CA CYS A 66 20.45 -7.14 -18.02
C CYS A 66 21.61 -7.12 -19.01
N GLY A 67 22.34 -8.22 -19.08
CA GLY A 67 23.37 -8.47 -20.09
C GLY A 67 22.78 -9.09 -21.36
N PRO A 68 23.60 -9.70 -22.21
CA PRO A 68 23.13 -10.44 -23.38
C PRO A 68 22.19 -11.58 -22.99
N ILE A 69 21.00 -11.61 -23.59
CA ILE A 69 19.96 -12.61 -23.33
C ILE A 69 20.05 -13.71 -24.37
N THR A 70 19.94 -14.97 -23.96
CA THR A 70 19.90 -16.09 -24.90
C THR A 70 18.56 -16.81 -24.86
N VAL A 71 18.06 -17.20 -26.04
CA VAL A 71 16.86 -18.03 -26.22
C VAL A 71 17.27 -19.25 -27.03
N SER A 72 17.19 -20.43 -26.42
CA SER A 72 17.42 -21.69 -27.11
C SER A 72 16.12 -22.17 -27.75
N VAL A 73 16.09 -22.21 -29.08
CA VAL A 73 15.03 -22.84 -29.87
C VAL A 73 15.49 -24.25 -30.23
N PRO A 74 14.90 -25.33 -29.69
CA PRO A 74 15.37 -26.68 -29.98
C PRO A 74 15.21 -27.03 -31.47
N VAL A 75 16.32 -27.40 -32.14
CA VAL A 75 16.37 -27.77 -33.56
C VAL A 75 16.55 -29.28 -33.71
N GLY A 76 15.76 -29.93 -34.57
CA GLY A 76 15.86 -31.35 -34.87
C GLY A 76 14.57 -31.97 -35.40
N SER A 77 14.54 -33.29 -35.53
CA SER A 77 13.40 -34.04 -36.09
C SER A 77 12.46 -34.65 -35.04
N GLY A 78 12.90 -34.82 -33.79
CA GLY A 78 12.10 -35.43 -32.71
C GLY A 78 10.98 -34.54 -32.18
N SER A 79 10.04 -35.10 -31.41
CA SER A 79 8.88 -34.37 -30.84
C SER A 79 9.29 -33.19 -29.93
N GLY A 80 10.44 -33.30 -29.27
CA GLY A 80 11.03 -32.24 -28.44
C GLY A 80 11.64 -31.06 -29.21
N ALA A 81 11.90 -31.21 -30.51
CA ALA A 81 12.44 -30.13 -31.34
C ALA A 81 11.31 -29.22 -31.83
N LEU A 82 11.43 -27.90 -31.62
CA LEU A 82 10.47 -26.93 -32.13
C LEU A 82 10.70 -26.63 -33.62
N ALA A 83 11.96 -26.39 -33.99
CA ALA A 83 12.36 -26.06 -35.35
C ALA A 83 12.98 -27.26 -36.06
N ALA A 84 12.72 -27.42 -37.36
CA ALA A 84 13.38 -28.43 -38.18
C ALA A 84 14.83 -28.05 -38.51
N GLU A 85 15.06 -26.75 -38.72
CA GLU A 85 16.33 -26.14 -39.10
C GLU A 85 16.35 -24.66 -38.70
N THR A 86 17.46 -23.95 -38.91
CA THR A 86 17.57 -22.50 -38.63
C THR A 86 17.52 -21.62 -39.87
N ALA A 87 17.51 -22.23 -41.06
CA ALA A 87 17.53 -21.50 -42.33
C ALA A 87 16.31 -20.57 -42.47
N GLY A 88 16.56 -19.28 -42.68
CA GLY A 88 15.53 -18.27 -42.87
C GLY A 88 14.89 -17.72 -41.59
N MET A 89 15.34 -18.15 -40.41
CA MET A 89 14.98 -17.51 -39.14
C MET A 89 15.59 -16.10 -39.04
N SER A 90 14.89 -15.20 -38.37
CA SER A 90 15.36 -13.84 -38.07
C SER A 90 14.93 -13.46 -36.65
N ALA A 91 15.72 -12.64 -35.96
CA ALA A 91 15.46 -12.26 -34.57
C ALA A 91 15.49 -10.74 -34.38
N PHE A 92 14.55 -10.22 -33.59
CA PHE A 92 14.33 -8.79 -33.36
C PHE A 92 13.97 -8.52 -31.90
N THR A 93 14.12 -7.27 -31.46
CA THR A 93 13.67 -6.80 -30.15
C THR A 93 12.73 -5.61 -30.26
N ASP A 94 11.87 -5.46 -29.26
CA ASP A 94 11.13 -4.23 -28.98
C ASP A 94 11.40 -3.81 -27.52
N PRO A 95 11.98 -2.63 -27.26
CA PRO A 95 12.42 -1.62 -28.24
C PRO A 95 13.54 -2.13 -29.17
N PRO A 96 13.63 -1.59 -30.40
CA PRO A 96 14.67 -1.98 -31.35
C PRO A 96 16.05 -1.48 -30.94
N GLY A 97 17.10 -2.08 -31.51
CA GLY A 97 18.49 -1.63 -31.36
C GLY A 97 19.43 -2.66 -30.74
N TRP A 98 18.92 -3.81 -30.30
CA TRP A 98 19.78 -4.91 -29.83
C TRP A 98 20.35 -5.67 -31.03
N ASP A 99 21.63 -6.05 -30.95
CA ASP A 99 22.24 -6.92 -31.95
C ASP A 99 21.75 -8.35 -31.74
N THR A 100 21.45 -9.06 -32.83
CA THR A 100 20.93 -10.43 -32.77
C THR A 100 21.80 -11.40 -33.57
N THR A 101 22.02 -12.59 -33.02
CA THR A 101 22.72 -13.69 -33.71
C THR A 101 21.95 -14.98 -33.55
N ILE A 102 21.96 -15.83 -34.58
CA ILE A 102 21.30 -17.14 -34.58
C ILE A 102 22.34 -18.19 -34.94
N ALA A 103 22.64 -19.08 -34.00
CA ALA A 103 23.53 -20.21 -34.23
C ALA A 103 22.82 -21.36 -34.93
N ALA A 104 23.55 -22.25 -35.60
CA ALA A 104 23.01 -23.47 -36.22
C ALA A 104 22.34 -24.42 -35.20
N SER A 105 22.71 -24.33 -33.92
CA SER A 105 22.09 -25.07 -32.82
C SER A 105 20.69 -24.55 -32.44
N GLY A 106 20.25 -23.41 -32.99
CA GLY A 106 19.01 -22.74 -32.60
C GLY A 106 19.17 -21.82 -31.38
N LEU A 107 20.39 -21.61 -30.89
CA LEU A 107 20.67 -20.59 -29.87
C LEU A 107 20.61 -19.19 -30.50
N VAL A 108 19.66 -18.38 -30.04
CA VAL A 108 19.50 -16.98 -30.43
C VAL A 108 20.04 -16.11 -29.30
N THR A 109 20.98 -15.21 -29.61
CA THR A 109 21.54 -14.26 -28.64
C THR A 109 21.11 -12.85 -29.00
N PHE A 110 20.56 -12.13 -28.03
CA PHE A 110 20.17 -10.74 -28.09
C PHE A 110 21.11 -9.92 -27.22
N THR A 111 21.90 -9.04 -27.83
CA THR A 111 22.92 -8.22 -27.15
C THR A 111 22.47 -6.78 -27.09
N PRO A 112 22.28 -6.19 -25.89
CA PRO A 112 21.86 -4.80 -25.77
C PRO A 112 22.97 -3.82 -26.22
N PRO A 113 22.60 -2.61 -26.70
CA PRO A 113 23.57 -1.56 -26.99
C PRO A 113 24.47 -1.26 -25.80
N GLY A 114 25.79 -1.26 -26.00
CA GLY A 114 26.75 -1.02 -24.92
C GLY A 114 26.93 -2.19 -23.95
N GLY A 115 26.33 -3.36 -24.23
CA GLY A 115 26.54 -4.60 -23.48
C GLY A 115 25.60 -4.79 -22.29
N THR A 116 24.87 -3.76 -21.86
CA THR A 116 23.83 -3.87 -20.82
C THR A 116 22.60 -3.03 -21.16
N ALA A 117 21.42 -3.47 -20.70
CA ALA A 117 20.17 -2.73 -20.80
C ALA A 117 19.42 -2.70 -19.47
N ARG A 118 18.70 -1.61 -19.19
CA ARG A 118 17.94 -1.44 -17.96
C ARG A 118 16.46 -1.79 -18.16
N ILE A 119 15.95 -2.73 -17.38
CA ILE A 119 14.52 -3.09 -17.34
C ILE A 119 13.90 -2.45 -16.09
N GLY A 120 12.98 -1.50 -16.29
CA GLY A 120 12.35 -0.68 -15.24
C GLY A 120 10.91 -1.08 -14.94
N LYS A 121 10.22 -0.30 -14.11
CA LYS A 121 8.79 -0.52 -13.79
C LYS A 121 7.88 -0.33 -15.01
N GLU A 122 8.20 0.66 -15.82
CA GLU A 122 7.39 1.10 -16.97
C GLU A 122 7.85 0.44 -18.29
N ASN A 123 8.98 -0.29 -18.28
CA ASN A 123 9.64 -0.78 -19.50
C ASN A 123 9.84 -2.30 -19.44
N GLY A 124 9.28 -3.01 -20.42
CA GLY A 124 9.60 -4.41 -20.71
C GLY A 124 10.47 -4.54 -21.96
N VAL A 125 10.92 -5.75 -22.26
CA VAL A 125 11.57 -6.08 -23.55
C VAL A 125 10.85 -7.26 -24.18
N ALA A 126 10.49 -7.12 -25.46
CA ALA A 126 10.00 -8.24 -26.26
C ALA A 126 11.14 -8.78 -27.12
N LEU A 127 11.38 -10.09 -27.06
CA LEU A 127 12.34 -10.82 -27.87
C LEU A 127 11.56 -11.65 -28.88
N SER A 128 11.74 -11.36 -30.16
CA SER A 128 11.00 -12.04 -31.22
C SER A 128 11.92 -12.87 -32.10
N VAL A 129 11.50 -14.09 -32.39
CA VAL A 129 12.16 -15.00 -33.35
C VAL A 129 11.14 -15.33 -34.44
N HIS A 130 11.34 -14.77 -35.62
CA HIS A 130 10.43 -14.86 -36.75
C HIS A 130 10.83 -15.97 -37.72
N LYS A 131 9.83 -16.45 -38.46
CA LYS A 131 9.96 -17.42 -39.55
C LYS A 131 10.58 -18.75 -39.12
N VAL A 132 10.35 -19.17 -37.87
CA VAL A 132 10.81 -20.46 -37.34
C VAL A 132 10.18 -21.59 -38.14
N PRO A 133 10.96 -22.44 -38.84
CA PRO A 133 10.42 -23.54 -39.63
C PRO A 133 10.01 -24.67 -38.69
N VAL A 134 8.72 -24.81 -38.46
CA VAL A 134 8.15 -25.70 -37.44
C VAL A 134 8.44 -27.16 -37.78
N ASN A 135 8.94 -27.93 -36.83
CA ASN A 135 9.18 -29.35 -37.00
C ASN A 135 7.89 -30.14 -37.33
N ARG A 136 8.04 -31.24 -38.07
CA ARG A 136 6.94 -32.11 -38.53
C ARG A 136 6.41 -33.04 -37.45
N THR A 137 7.22 -33.35 -36.44
CA THR A 137 6.83 -34.28 -35.38
C THR A 137 5.99 -33.55 -34.33
N VAL A 138 4.71 -33.93 -34.22
CA VAL A 138 3.76 -33.44 -33.21
C VAL A 138 4.31 -33.71 -31.79
N GLY A 139 4.18 -32.72 -30.91
CA GLY A 139 4.62 -32.85 -29.52
C GLY A 139 4.98 -31.54 -28.85
N ARG A 140 5.46 -31.65 -27.60
CA ARG A 140 5.87 -30.52 -26.77
C ARG A 140 7.35 -30.24 -26.94
N ALA A 141 7.71 -28.98 -27.14
CA ALA A 141 9.06 -28.45 -27.04
C ALA A 141 9.13 -27.44 -25.89
N ALA A 142 10.33 -27.10 -25.43
CA ALA A 142 10.54 -26.04 -24.45
C ALA A 142 11.60 -25.08 -24.98
N LEU A 143 11.31 -23.79 -24.94
CA LEU A 143 12.31 -22.75 -25.17
C LEU A 143 13.05 -22.49 -23.87
N THR A 144 14.38 -22.56 -23.87
CA THR A 144 15.16 -22.19 -22.68
C THR A 144 15.64 -20.75 -22.84
N VAL A 145 15.24 -19.87 -21.92
CA VAL A 145 15.67 -18.47 -21.90
C VAL A 145 16.66 -18.30 -20.76
N ASN A 146 17.86 -17.81 -21.04
CA ASN A 146 18.84 -17.41 -20.02
C ASN A 146 19.04 -15.90 -20.03
N VAL A 147 18.83 -15.27 -18.88
CA VAL A 147 18.97 -13.83 -18.68
C VAL A 147 20.03 -13.56 -17.62
N PRO A 148 21.22 -13.08 -17.98
CA PRO A 148 22.16 -12.50 -17.03
C PRO A 148 21.60 -11.19 -16.50
N TRP A 149 21.54 -11.03 -15.19
CA TRP A 149 20.98 -9.83 -14.55
C TRP A 149 21.74 -9.42 -13.29
N ARG A 150 21.57 -8.17 -12.86
CA ARG A 150 21.97 -7.65 -11.55
C ARG A 150 21.07 -6.49 -11.13
N LEU A 151 21.06 -6.15 -9.84
CA LEU A 151 20.44 -4.91 -9.37
C LEU A 151 21.31 -3.72 -9.82
N SER A 152 20.66 -2.62 -10.19
CA SER A 152 21.41 -1.44 -10.67
C SER A 152 22.33 -0.89 -9.58
N GLY A 153 23.61 -0.77 -9.89
CA GLY A 153 24.66 -0.36 -8.94
C GLY A 153 25.43 -1.51 -8.27
N GLU A 154 25.02 -2.76 -8.44
CA GLU A 154 25.76 -3.92 -7.95
C GLU A 154 26.81 -4.42 -8.95
N SER A 155 27.87 -5.06 -8.45
CA SER A 155 28.92 -5.65 -9.28
C SER A 155 28.61 -7.06 -9.76
N ASP A 156 27.85 -7.80 -8.97
CA ASP A 156 27.72 -9.24 -9.10
C ASP A 156 26.56 -9.60 -10.03
N TRP A 157 26.83 -10.49 -10.99
CA TRP A 157 25.85 -10.94 -11.97
C TRP A 157 25.21 -12.26 -11.53
N GLY A 158 23.88 -12.27 -11.48
CA GLY A 158 23.06 -13.47 -11.46
C GLY A 158 22.73 -13.95 -12.88
N THR A 159 22.18 -15.15 -12.99
CA THR A 159 21.57 -15.64 -14.24
C THR A 159 20.26 -16.34 -13.91
N GLU A 160 19.19 -15.90 -14.56
CA GLU A 160 17.88 -16.52 -14.49
C GLU A 160 17.65 -17.40 -15.72
N THR A 161 17.31 -18.66 -15.50
CA THR A 161 17.01 -19.64 -16.55
C THR A 161 15.57 -20.10 -16.42
N ILE A 162 14.78 -19.95 -17.49
CA ILE A 162 13.37 -20.37 -17.52
C ILE A 162 13.09 -21.23 -18.75
N GLU A 163 12.25 -22.25 -18.59
CA GLU A 163 11.73 -23.07 -19.68
C GLU A 163 10.30 -22.65 -20.02
N LEU A 164 10.08 -22.22 -21.27
CA LEU A 164 8.77 -21.81 -21.77
C LEU A 164 8.23 -22.88 -22.72
N PRO A 165 7.16 -23.61 -22.36
CA PRO A 165 6.65 -24.71 -23.16
C PRO A 165 5.96 -24.22 -24.43
N VAL A 166 6.21 -24.89 -25.55
CA VAL A 166 5.56 -24.68 -26.85
C VAL A 166 5.05 -26.01 -27.38
N THR A 167 3.77 -26.05 -27.72
CA THR A 167 3.13 -27.28 -28.20
C THR A 167 2.87 -27.21 -29.69
N LYS A 168 3.35 -28.22 -30.44
CA LYS A 168 3.04 -28.42 -31.85
C LYS A 168 1.89 -29.39 -31.99
N PHE A 169 0.77 -28.95 -32.55
CA PHE A 169 -0.44 -29.74 -32.75
C PHE A 169 -0.47 -30.42 -34.13
N PRO A 170 -1.24 -31.50 -34.30
CA PRO A 170 -1.53 -32.05 -35.63
C PRO A 170 -2.11 -30.99 -36.57
N PRO A 171 -1.83 -31.02 -37.88
CA PRO A 171 -2.39 -30.04 -38.84
C PRO A 171 -3.93 -29.99 -38.89
N SER A 172 -4.62 -31.03 -38.42
CA SER A 172 -6.08 -31.08 -38.34
C SER A 172 -6.67 -30.35 -37.13
N PHE A 173 -5.85 -30.04 -36.11
CA PHE A 173 -6.27 -29.36 -34.89
C PHE A 173 -6.31 -27.85 -35.11
N SER A 174 -7.44 -27.23 -34.79
CA SER A 174 -7.60 -25.78 -34.82
C SER A 174 -8.35 -25.29 -33.58
N LEU A 175 -7.95 -24.12 -33.09
CA LEU A 175 -8.60 -23.42 -31.99
C LEU A 175 -8.50 -21.91 -32.24
N GLY A 176 -9.55 -21.34 -32.83
CA GLY A 176 -9.68 -19.91 -33.06
C GLY A 176 -9.97 -19.13 -31.78
N GLU A 177 -10.04 -17.81 -31.92
CA GLU A 177 -10.33 -16.90 -30.81
C GLU A 177 -11.68 -17.21 -30.13
N LEU A 178 -11.70 -17.02 -28.82
CA LEU A 178 -12.90 -17.11 -28.00
C LEU A 178 -13.47 -15.71 -27.83
N TYR A 179 -14.64 -15.45 -28.40
CA TYR A 179 -15.34 -14.18 -28.25
C TYR A 179 -16.50 -14.32 -27.27
N ALA A 180 -16.69 -13.29 -26.44
CA ALA A 180 -17.82 -13.17 -25.54
C ALA A 180 -18.67 -11.97 -25.94
N SER A 181 -19.97 -12.18 -26.17
CA SER A 181 -20.90 -11.13 -26.56
C SER A 181 -22.24 -11.23 -25.81
N PRO A 182 -22.66 -10.15 -25.12
CA PRO A 182 -21.88 -8.93 -24.84
C PRO A 182 -20.74 -9.21 -23.83
N GLY A 183 -19.64 -8.48 -23.91
CA GLY A 183 -18.52 -8.60 -22.95
C GLY A 183 -18.80 -7.97 -21.57
N ARG A 184 -19.92 -7.26 -21.43
CA ARG A 184 -20.40 -6.64 -20.19
C ARG A 184 -21.89 -6.93 -20.04
N ILE A 185 -22.30 -7.42 -18.88
CA ILE A 185 -23.66 -7.89 -18.60
C ILE A 185 -24.17 -7.38 -17.25
N ALA A 186 -25.50 -7.33 -17.10
CA ALA A 186 -26.14 -7.13 -15.80
C ALA A 186 -25.94 -8.35 -14.89
N HIS A 187 -26.12 -8.16 -13.57
CA HIS A 187 -26.15 -9.26 -12.60
C HIS A 187 -27.22 -10.31 -12.98
N ASN A 188 -26.90 -11.60 -12.84
CA ASN A 188 -27.69 -12.72 -13.38
C ASN A 188 -27.87 -12.70 -14.91
N GLY A 189 -27.08 -11.91 -15.62
CA GLY A 189 -27.12 -11.80 -17.07
C GLY A 189 -26.67 -13.08 -17.77
N SER A 190 -26.79 -13.07 -19.09
CA SER A 190 -26.32 -14.15 -19.97
C SER A 190 -25.34 -13.61 -20.99
N VAL A 191 -24.35 -14.43 -21.34
CA VAL A 191 -23.34 -14.12 -22.35
C VAL A 191 -23.26 -15.26 -23.35
N THR A 192 -23.20 -14.92 -24.65
CA THR A 192 -22.99 -15.89 -25.71
C THR A 192 -21.53 -15.90 -26.10
N LEU A 193 -20.92 -17.08 -26.01
CA LEU A 193 -19.56 -17.33 -26.44
C LEU A 193 -19.56 -17.91 -27.85
N THR A 194 -18.61 -17.49 -28.68
CA THR A 194 -18.42 -18.00 -30.04
C THR A 194 -16.94 -18.27 -30.33
N TRP A 195 -16.68 -19.33 -31.08
CA TRP A 195 -15.34 -19.75 -31.47
C TRP A 195 -15.38 -20.65 -32.73
N GLN A 196 -14.21 -20.92 -33.30
CA GLN A 196 -14.03 -21.93 -34.35
C GLN A 196 -13.01 -22.96 -33.86
N ALA A 197 -13.32 -24.25 -33.93
CA ALA A 197 -12.41 -25.29 -33.47
C ALA A 197 -12.66 -26.64 -34.17
N SER A 198 -11.60 -27.41 -34.39
CA SER A 198 -11.66 -28.72 -35.06
C SER A 198 -10.53 -29.66 -34.62
N GLY A 199 -10.67 -30.96 -34.89
CA GLY A 199 -9.56 -31.92 -34.78
C GLY A 199 -9.11 -32.27 -33.36
N GLY A 200 -9.94 -32.00 -32.35
CA GLY A 200 -9.65 -32.31 -30.95
C GLY A 200 -10.91 -32.37 -30.08
N SER A 201 -10.71 -32.48 -28.77
CA SER A 201 -11.77 -32.37 -27.75
C SER A 201 -11.76 -30.98 -27.13
N PHE A 202 -12.92 -30.35 -26.99
CA PHE A 202 -13.03 -28.98 -26.50
C PHE A 202 -13.92 -28.90 -25.27
N ARG A 203 -13.42 -28.22 -24.24
CA ARG A 203 -14.12 -27.95 -22.98
C ARG A 203 -14.12 -26.46 -22.71
N LEU A 204 -15.26 -25.94 -22.28
CA LEU A 204 -15.42 -24.59 -21.81
C LEU A 204 -15.48 -24.60 -20.28
N ILE A 205 -14.54 -23.90 -19.66
CA ILE A 205 -14.35 -23.84 -18.20
C ILE A 205 -14.62 -22.41 -17.74
N TYR A 206 -15.48 -22.25 -16.74
CA TYR A 206 -15.77 -20.96 -16.10
C TYR A 206 -16.39 -21.16 -14.72
N GLY A 207 -15.92 -20.43 -13.71
CA GLY A 207 -16.34 -20.65 -12.32
C GLY A 207 -16.11 -22.09 -11.88
N LYS A 208 -17.20 -22.82 -11.58
CA LYS A 208 -17.18 -24.26 -11.27
C LYS A 208 -17.65 -25.16 -12.43
N ALA A 209 -18.02 -24.56 -13.57
CA ALA A 209 -18.50 -25.29 -14.72
C ALA A 209 -17.32 -25.83 -15.55
N ASP A 210 -17.45 -27.08 -16.00
CA ASP A 210 -16.61 -27.72 -17.01
C ASP A 210 -17.55 -28.39 -18.01
N VAL A 211 -17.72 -27.75 -19.16
CA VAL A 211 -18.73 -28.13 -20.17
C VAL A 211 -18.03 -28.64 -21.43
N SER A 212 -18.33 -29.87 -21.84
CA SER A 212 -17.88 -30.35 -23.15
C SER A 212 -18.63 -29.59 -24.26
N VAL A 213 -17.87 -28.93 -25.13
CA VAL A 213 -18.37 -28.15 -26.27
C VAL A 213 -17.80 -28.66 -27.60
N THR A 214 -17.29 -29.89 -27.60
CA THR A 214 -16.76 -30.56 -28.81
C THR A 214 -17.82 -30.60 -29.91
N GLY A 215 -17.45 -30.18 -31.12
CA GLY A 215 -18.36 -30.10 -32.26
C GLY A 215 -19.33 -28.91 -32.24
N ARG A 216 -19.19 -27.99 -31.28
CA ARG A 216 -19.96 -26.73 -31.21
C ARG A 216 -19.05 -25.54 -31.53
N GLY A 217 -19.63 -24.47 -32.07
CA GLY A 217 -18.97 -23.17 -32.25
C GLY A 217 -19.58 -22.05 -31.41
N THR A 218 -20.57 -22.37 -30.59
CA THR A 218 -21.23 -21.40 -29.70
C THR A 218 -21.79 -22.05 -28.44
N TYR A 219 -21.85 -21.28 -27.35
CA TYR A 219 -22.47 -21.66 -26.10
C TYR A 219 -22.94 -20.41 -25.34
N THR A 220 -24.16 -20.42 -24.83
CA THR A 220 -24.68 -19.33 -23.98
C THR A 220 -24.58 -19.75 -22.52
N ALA A 221 -23.82 -18.96 -21.75
CA ALA A 221 -23.75 -19.10 -20.30
C ALA A 221 -24.77 -18.16 -19.66
N HIS A 222 -25.58 -18.67 -18.75
CA HIS A 222 -26.65 -17.95 -18.07
C HIS A 222 -26.32 -17.75 -16.59
N ASN A 223 -27.03 -16.81 -15.95
CA ASN A 223 -26.97 -16.57 -14.51
C ASN A 223 -25.54 -16.25 -14.03
N ILE A 224 -24.82 -15.43 -14.79
CA ILE A 224 -23.48 -14.99 -14.39
C ILE A 224 -23.64 -13.86 -13.38
N THR A 225 -23.13 -14.07 -12.17
CA THR A 225 -23.31 -13.13 -11.07
C THR A 225 -22.04 -12.40 -10.66
N SER A 226 -20.87 -12.84 -11.10
CA SER A 226 -19.59 -12.19 -10.85
C SER A 226 -18.78 -12.06 -12.13
N ASP A 227 -17.79 -11.15 -12.15
CA ASP A 227 -16.78 -11.12 -13.20
C ASP A 227 -16.21 -12.52 -13.43
N THR A 228 -16.18 -12.95 -14.69
CA THR A 228 -15.92 -14.34 -15.03
C THR A 228 -14.92 -14.45 -16.18
N LEU A 229 -13.85 -15.20 -15.93
CA LEU A 229 -12.95 -15.71 -16.97
C LEU A 229 -13.54 -16.98 -17.58
N PHE A 230 -13.76 -16.96 -18.88
CA PHE A 230 -14.09 -18.14 -19.66
C PHE A 230 -12.83 -18.66 -20.33
N GLN A 231 -12.56 -19.95 -20.17
CA GLN A 231 -11.44 -20.65 -20.81
C GLN A 231 -11.96 -21.74 -21.74
N LEU A 232 -11.67 -21.63 -23.03
CA LEU A 232 -11.88 -22.69 -24.01
C LEU A 232 -10.59 -23.50 -24.11
N ARG A 233 -10.62 -24.70 -23.54
CA ARG A 233 -9.51 -25.66 -23.53
C ARG A 233 -9.72 -26.70 -24.63
N GLY A 234 -8.83 -26.73 -25.60
CA GLY A 234 -8.76 -27.76 -26.63
C GLY A 234 -7.66 -28.77 -26.32
N THR A 235 -7.97 -30.06 -26.37
CA THR A 235 -6.98 -31.13 -26.24
C THR A 235 -6.91 -32.03 -27.47
N SER A 236 -5.71 -32.54 -27.75
CA SER A 236 -5.43 -33.51 -28.80
C SER A 236 -4.40 -34.52 -28.28
N SER A 237 -4.50 -35.78 -28.68
CA SER A 237 -3.51 -36.80 -28.31
C SER A 237 -2.37 -36.86 -29.32
N SER A 238 -1.15 -37.14 -28.85
CA SER A 238 -0.02 -37.55 -29.68
C SER A 238 0.76 -38.69 -29.02
N ALA A 239 1.77 -39.22 -29.72
CA ALA A 239 2.70 -40.19 -29.15
C ALA A 239 3.49 -39.65 -27.94
N SER A 240 3.57 -38.33 -27.77
CA SER A 240 4.22 -37.67 -26.62
C SER A 240 3.25 -37.33 -25.48
N GLY A 241 2.01 -37.82 -25.52
CA GLY A 241 0.98 -37.56 -24.52
C GLY A 241 -0.13 -36.62 -25.00
N GLU A 242 -0.96 -36.17 -24.07
CA GLU A 242 -2.02 -35.20 -24.34
C GLU A 242 -1.43 -33.80 -24.56
N LEU A 243 -1.90 -33.11 -25.58
CA LEU A 243 -1.54 -31.75 -25.98
C LEU A 243 -2.70 -30.82 -25.62
N GLU A 244 -2.40 -29.61 -25.19
CA GLU A 244 -3.41 -28.66 -24.70
C GLU A 244 -3.16 -27.25 -25.21
N ALA A 245 -4.23 -26.62 -25.73
CA ALA A 245 -4.28 -25.21 -26.09
C ALA A 245 -5.45 -24.55 -25.36
N VAL A 246 -5.25 -23.31 -24.90
CA VAL A 246 -6.28 -22.56 -24.18
C VAL A 246 -6.51 -21.20 -24.83
N ARG A 247 -7.78 -20.82 -24.95
CA ARG A 247 -8.24 -19.48 -25.29
C ARG A 247 -9.10 -18.92 -24.17
N SER A 248 -9.02 -17.62 -23.96
CA SER A 248 -9.65 -16.98 -22.80
C SER A 248 -10.46 -15.76 -23.22
N ALA A 249 -11.60 -15.53 -22.56
CA ALA A 249 -12.40 -14.31 -22.70
C ALA A 249 -12.86 -13.85 -21.32
N TRP A 250 -12.75 -12.55 -21.05
CA TRP A 250 -13.26 -11.95 -19.81
C TRP A 250 -14.65 -11.35 -20.04
N VAL A 251 -15.53 -11.55 -19.06
CA VAL A 251 -16.85 -10.90 -19.03
C VAL A 251 -17.00 -10.16 -17.72
N THR A 252 -17.36 -8.88 -17.82
CA THR A 252 -17.60 -8.01 -16.67
C THR A 252 -19.07 -7.99 -16.31
N VAL A 253 -19.39 -8.08 -15.02
CA VAL A 253 -20.74 -7.93 -14.49
C VAL A 253 -20.86 -6.55 -13.85
N ASP A 254 -21.91 -5.80 -14.17
CA ASP A 254 -22.09 -4.43 -13.69
C ASP A 254 -22.15 -4.30 -12.17
N ILE A 255 -22.77 -5.29 -11.52
CA ILE A 255 -22.92 -5.38 -10.06
C ILE A 255 -22.53 -6.81 -9.68
N PRO A 256 -21.22 -7.11 -9.56
CA PRO A 256 -20.77 -8.48 -9.33
C PRO A 256 -20.98 -8.91 -7.88
N ASP A 257 -21.28 -10.18 -7.66
CA ASP A 257 -21.18 -10.83 -6.35
C ASP A 257 -19.71 -10.82 -5.91
N ILE A 258 -19.44 -10.30 -4.72
CA ILE A 258 -18.12 -10.32 -4.10
C ILE A 258 -18.12 -11.37 -2.99
N VAL A 259 -17.33 -12.43 -3.17
CA VAL A 259 -17.12 -13.45 -2.13
C VAL A 259 -15.70 -13.30 -1.61
N THR A 260 -15.57 -12.98 -0.33
CA THR A 260 -14.28 -12.92 0.37
C THR A 260 -14.36 -13.59 1.73
N GLN A 261 -13.26 -14.24 2.14
CA GLN A 261 -13.14 -14.82 3.48
C GLN A 261 -12.93 -13.74 4.56
N SER A 262 -12.37 -12.59 4.18
CA SER A 262 -12.13 -11.47 5.07
C SER A 262 -12.34 -10.15 4.30
N LEU A 263 -13.06 -9.22 4.90
CA LEU A 263 -13.28 -7.89 4.36
C LEU A 263 -12.89 -6.86 5.41
N THR A 264 -11.84 -6.09 5.12
CA THR A 264 -11.46 -4.93 5.95
C THR A 264 -11.88 -3.66 5.21
N ALA A 265 -12.90 -2.97 5.72
CA ALA A 265 -13.30 -1.66 5.21
C ALA A 265 -12.80 -0.57 6.16
N THR A 266 -12.09 0.43 5.63
CA THR A 266 -11.45 1.50 6.44
C THR A 266 -12.34 2.73 6.63
N ARG A 267 -13.45 2.85 5.90
CA ARG A 267 -14.39 3.98 5.98
C ARG A 267 -15.83 3.53 6.19
N GLY A 268 -16.37 2.76 5.26
CA GLY A 268 -17.73 2.23 5.33
C GLY A 268 -18.02 1.27 4.20
N ILE A 269 -19.01 0.41 4.39
CA ILE A 269 -19.55 -0.48 3.37
C ILE A 269 -21.00 -0.04 3.17
N THR A 270 -21.32 0.44 1.97
CA THR A 270 -22.71 0.67 1.56
C THR A 270 -23.09 -0.46 0.63
N THR A 271 -24.09 -1.24 1.01
CA THR A 271 -24.62 -2.33 0.19
C THR A 271 -26.13 -2.34 0.30
N ASP A 272 -26.80 -2.64 -0.80
CA ASP A 272 -28.24 -2.86 -0.88
C ASP A 272 -28.61 -4.32 -0.57
N ARG A 273 -27.65 -5.25 -0.62
CA ARG A 273 -27.87 -6.69 -0.41
C ARG A 273 -26.66 -7.39 0.20
N LEU A 274 -26.89 -8.06 1.34
CA LEU A 274 -25.93 -9.01 1.94
C LEU A 274 -26.57 -10.41 1.96
N ALA A 275 -25.90 -11.39 1.35
CA ALA A 275 -26.36 -12.79 1.36
C ALA A 275 -25.28 -13.69 1.95
N GLY A 276 -25.67 -14.62 2.82
CA GLY A 276 -24.79 -15.66 3.36
C GLY A 276 -24.61 -16.82 2.38
N LEU A 277 -23.46 -17.50 2.45
CA LEU A 277 -23.23 -18.75 1.73
C LEU A 277 -24.25 -19.82 2.13
N ALA A 278 -24.78 -20.55 1.15
CA ALA A 278 -25.80 -21.59 1.35
C ALA A 278 -25.40 -22.57 2.48
N GLY A 279 -26.29 -22.72 3.47
CA GLY A 279 -26.07 -23.54 4.66
C GLY A 279 -25.67 -22.76 5.92
N ASN A 280 -25.23 -21.51 5.77
CA ASN A 280 -25.05 -20.58 6.88
C ASN A 280 -26.24 -19.63 6.91
N SER A 281 -26.91 -19.53 8.06
CA SER A 281 -27.79 -18.39 8.30
C SER A 281 -26.99 -17.11 8.03
N VAL A 282 -27.46 -16.27 7.12
CA VAL A 282 -26.96 -14.89 7.01
C VAL A 282 -26.92 -14.37 8.43
N PRO A 283 -25.78 -13.87 8.95
CA PRO A 283 -25.80 -13.23 10.25
C PRO A 283 -26.90 -12.19 10.15
N VAL A 284 -27.98 -12.37 10.92
CA VAL A 284 -28.96 -11.31 11.09
C VAL A 284 -28.18 -10.27 11.84
N PHE A 285 -27.61 -9.32 11.10
CA PHE A 285 -27.15 -8.06 11.66
C PHE A 285 -28.43 -7.36 12.08
N GLN A 286 -29.00 -7.74 13.23
CA GLN A 286 -29.88 -6.82 13.95
C GLN A 286 -29.12 -5.51 14.01
N GLU A 287 -29.76 -4.40 13.67
CA GLU A 287 -29.21 -3.05 13.74
C GLU A 287 -28.36 -2.89 15.00
N ARG A 288 -27.10 -3.23 14.84
CA ARG A 288 -25.99 -3.00 15.72
C ARG A 288 -24.98 -2.59 14.70
N THR A 289 -24.98 -1.29 14.41
CA THR A 289 -23.78 -0.56 14.07
C THR A 289 -22.61 -1.36 14.62
N MET A 290 -21.78 -1.97 13.75
CA MET A 290 -20.51 -2.52 14.19
C MET A 290 -19.69 -1.32 14.63
N GLU A 291 -19.86 -0.95 15.89
CA GLU A 291 -19.25 0.23 16.44
C GLU A 291 -17.77 -0.09 16.59
N HIS A 292 -16.94 0.70 15.91
CA HIS A 292 -15.51 0.56 16.03
C HIS A 292 -15.12 0.87 17.48
N GLN A 293 -14.68 -0.15 18.20
CA GLN A 293 -14.30 -0.05 19.61
C GLN A 293 -12.80 -0.26 19.75
N PRO A 294 -11.97 0.75 19.43
CA PRO A 294 -10.52 0.61 19.45
C PRO A 294 -10.03 0.40 20.87
N GLU A 295 -9.07 -0.52 21.01
CA GLU A 295 -8.41 -0.78 22.28
C GLU A 295 -7.07 -0.06 22.33
N LEU A 296 -6.72 0.45 23.51
CA LEU A 296 -5.42 1.10 23.72
C LEU A 296 -4.32 0.05 23.86
N SER A 297 -3.25 0.22 23.08
CA SER A 297 -2.03 -0.55 23.19
C SER A 297 -0.82 0.36 23.16
N MET A 298 0.28 -0.09 23.75
CA MET A 298 1.56 0.59 23.75
C MET A 298 2.63 -0.34 23.22
N ARG A 299 3.61 0.21 22.52
CA ARG A 299 4.87 -0.46 22.21
C ARG A 299 6.02 0.49 22.49
N THR A 300 7.18 -0.06 22.84
CA THR A 300 8.39 0.72 23.04
C THR A 300 9.20 0.67 21.75
N TYR A 301 9.61 1.82 21.23
CA TYR A 301 10.52 1.92 20.09
C TYR A 301 11.93 2.23 20.58
N ASP A 302 12.89 1.40 20.18
CA ASP A 302 14.32 1.65 20.36
C ASP A 302 14.86 2.35 19.10
N PRO A 303 15.11 3.67 19.15
CA PRO A 303 15.56 4.44 17.98
C PRO A 303 17.02 4.16 17.58
N LEU A 304 17.83 3.55 18.45
CA LEU A 304 19.20 3.15 18.12
C LEU A 304 19.20 1.83 17.35
N ARG A 305 18.34 0.89 17.76
CA ARG A 305 18.18 -0.41 17.09
C ARG A 305 17.18 -0.38 15.93
N ARG A 306 16.35 0.67 15.84
CA ARG A 306 15.22 0.79 14.90
C ARG A 306 14.23 -0.38 15.02
N THR A 307 13.99 -0.82 16.25
CA THR A 307 13.11 -1.96 16.54
C THR A 307 12.01 -1.55 17.50
N SER A 308 10.80 -2.09 17.32
CA SER A 308 9.70 -1.96 18.27
C SER A 308 9.49 -3.27 19.03
N THR A 309 9.07 -3.17 20.29
CA THR A 309 8.49 -4.31 21.00
C THR A 309 7.15 -4.71 20.37
N ALA A 310 6.69 -5.93 20.65
CA ALA A 310 5.31 -6.30 20.38
C ALA A 310 4.34 -5.31 21.08
N PRO A 311 3.19 -4.99 20.46
CA PRO A 311 2.16 -4.18 21.11
C PRO A 311 1.63 -4.87 22.36
N VAL A 312 1.66 -4.16 23.48
CA VAL A 312 1.08 -4.61 24.75
C VAL A 312 -0.22 -3.87 24.96
N ARG A 313 -1.32 -4.61 25.08
CA ARG A 313 -2.62 -4.04 25.44
C ARG A 313 -2.52 -3.43 26.83
N LEU A 314 -3.10 -2.25 27.05
CA LEU A 314 -3.17 -1.65 28.37
C LEU A 314 -4.38 -2.21 29.13
N PRO A 315 -4.21 -3.11 30.12
CA PRO A 315 -5.28 -3.98 30.61
C PRO A 315 -6.33 -3.28 31.49
N PHE A 316 -6.16 -2.00 31.82
CA PHE A 316 -7.01 -1.28 32.78
C PHE A 316 -7.87 -0.16 32.19
N PHE A 317 -7.79 0.09 30.88
CA PHE A 317 -8.31 1.32 30.26
C PHE A 317 -9.51 1.11 29.32
N GLY A 318 -9.96 -0.14 29.16
CA GLY A 318 -11.11 -0.45 28.31
C GLY A 318 -10.90 -0.05 26.84
N ARG A 319 -12.00 0.08 26.11
CA ARG A 319 -12.04 0.58 24.73
C ARG A 319 -12.10 2.11 24.75
N ALA A 320 -11.46 2.78 23.81
CA ALA A 320 -11.44 4.24 23.71
C ALA A 320 -12.47 4.73 22.68
N ALA A 321 -13.19 5.80 22.99
CA ALA A 321 -14.08 6.51 22.06
C ALA A 321 -13.37 7.61 21.26
N SER A 322 -12.18 8.02 21.70
CA SER A 322 -11.39 9.07 21.06
C SER A 322 -9.90 8.76 21.10
N ALA A 323 -9.14 9.43 20.22
CA ALA A 323 -7.69 9.35 20.23
C ALA A 323 -7.12 9.86 21.57
N PRO A 324 -6.16 9.14 22.18
CA PRO A 324 -5.57 9.57 23.44
C PRO A 324 -4.67 10.79 23.24
N ALA A 325 -4.76 11.74 24.18
CA ALA A 325 -3.86 12.87 24.29
C ALA A 325 -2.72 12.54 25.26
N LEU A 326 -1.49 12.91 24.92
CA LEU A 326 -0.29 12.62 25.69
C LEU A 326 0.52 13.89 25.97
N ALA A 327 1.04 14.03 27.19
CA ALA A 327 2.04 15.05 27.53
C ALA A 327 3.00 14.57 28.61
N VAL A 328 4.24 15.06 28.57
CA VAL A 328 5.23 14.79 29.61
C VAL A 328 5.19 15.91 30.65
N HIS A 329 5.01 15.54 31.91
CA HIS A 329 4.97 16.46 33.04
C HIS A 329 5.51 15.76 34.30
N GLY A 330 6.29 16.49 35.12
CA GLY A 330 6.85 15.93 36.35
C GLY A 330 7.68 14.65 36.14
N GLY A 331 8.29 14.49 34.97
CA GLY A 331 9.05 13.28 34.60
C GLY A 331 8.21 12.05 34.25
N LYS A 332 6.87 12.17 34.21
CA LYS A 332 5.94 11.10 33.83
C LYS A 332 5.23 11.44 32.53
N LEU A 333 4.82 10.42 31.79
CA LEU A 333 3.94 10.58 30.64
C LEU A 333 2.48 10.50 31.12
N HIS A 334 1.71 11.56 30.89
CA HIS A 334 0.29 11.63 31.22
C HIS A 334 -0.53 11.33 29.96
N MET A 335 -1.60 10.55 30.13
CA MET A 335 -2.55 10.19 29.08
C MET A 335 -3.98 10.54 29.47
N LEU A 336 -4.70 11.21 28.58
CA LEU A 336 -6.14 11.47 28.70
C LEU A 336 -6.88 10.94 27.48
N PHE A 337 -7.99 10.25 27.69
CA PHE A 337 -8.87 9.82 26.60
C PHE A 337 -10.30 9.63 27.11
N CYS A 338 -11.28 9.67 26.20
CA CYS A 338 -12.66 9.33 26.53
C CYS A 338 -12.86 7.81 26.34
N PRO A 339 -13.25 7.05 27.37
CA PRO A 339 -13.56 5.63 27.23
C PRO A 339 -14.88 5.43 26.47
N TYR A 340 -14.96 4.34 25.73
CA TYR A 340 -16.13 3.94 24.99
C TYR A 340 -17.32 3.68 25.93
N GLY A 341 -18.45 4.32 25.67
CA GLY A 341 -19.65 4.27 26.51
C GLY A 341 -19.49 4.89 27.90
N GLY A 342 -18.37 5.58 28.17
CA GLY A 342 -18.15 6.23 29.45
C GLY A 342 -18.54 7.70 29.44
N GLU A 343 -18.92 8.20 30.61
CA GLU A 343 -19.37 9.58 30.78
C GLU A 343 -18.24 10.52 31.24
N GLN A 344 -17.02 9.99 31.47
CA GLN A 344 -15.91 10.72 32.06
C GLN A 344 -14.58 10.40 31.38
N LEU A 345 -13.71 11.41 31.25
CA LEU A 345 -12.33 11.18 30.82
C LEU A 345 -11.64 10.18 31.74
N THR A 346 -10.81 9.34 31.14
CA THR A 346 -9.85 8.53 31.89
C THR A 346 -8.50 9.22 31.86
N TRP A 347 -7.87 9.31 33.03
CA TRP A 347 -6.53 9.84 33.22
C TRP A 347 -5.58 8.75 33.72
N ALA A 348 -4.42 8.65 33.09
CA ALA A 348 -3.38 7.70 33.46
C ALA A 348 -1.99 8.32 33.39
N THR A 349 -1.05 7.77 34.15
CA THR A 349 0.37 8.15 34.10
C THR A 349 1.25 6.93 33.85
N TYR A 350 2.37 7.14 33.17
CA TYR A 350 3.42 6.15 32.94
C TYR A 350 4.75 6.67 33.50
N ASP A 351 5.36 5.87 34.37
CA ASP A 351 6.62 6.20 35.07
C ASP A 351 7.88 5.68 34.36
N GLY A 352 7.73 5.09 33.17
CA GLY A 352 8.81 4.43 32.44
C GLY A 352 8.75 2.91 32.49
N GLY A 353 8.00 2.33 33.44
CA GLY A 353 7.78 0.89 33.54
C GLY A 353 6.30 0.48 33.60
N THR A 354 5.46 1.23 34.32
CA THR A 354 4.07 0.85 34.58
C THR A 354 3.08 1.99 34.33
N TRP A 355 1.91 1.64 33.80
CA TRP A 355 0.78 2.55 33.68
C TRP A 355 -0.08 2.48 34.95
N GLN A 356 -0.47 3.64 35.46
CA GLN A 356 -1.34 3.77 36.63
C GLN A 356 -2.52 4.69 36.32
N ARG A 357 -3.74 4.25 36.65
CA ARG A 357 -4.95 5.08 36.53
C ARG A 357 -4.98 6.09 37.67
N MET A 358 -5.21 7.36 37.35
CA MET A 358 -5.34 8.42 38.34
C MET A 358 -6.79 8.48 38.85
N PRO A 359 -7.02 8.69 40.17
CA PRO A 359 -8.34 8.62 40.78
C PRO A 359 -9.26 9.81 40.45
N ASN A 360 -8.67 10.97 40.12
CA ASN A 360 -9.39 12.23 39.94
C ASN A 360 -9.24 12.74 38.50
N PRO A 361 -9.99 12.20 37.52
CA PRO A 361 -9.91 12.68 36.14
C PRO A 361 -10.47 14.11 36.00
N PRO A 362 -10.18 14.81 34.89
CA PRO A 362 -10.58 16.20 34.70
C PRO A 362 -12.09 16.42 34.82
N GLY A 363 -12.92 15.50 34.32
CA GLY A 363 -14.37 15.65 34.39
C GLY A 363 -15.13 14.90 33.30
N PRO A 364 -16.46 15.06 33.25
CA PRO A 364 -17.32 14.45 32.24
C PRO A 364 -16.96 14.92 30.82
N ALA A 365 -16.92 14.01 29.85
CA ALA A 365 -16.53 14.37 28.49
C ALA A 365 -17.33 13.66 27.40
N ALA A 366 -17.49 14.35 26.27
CA ALA A 366 -18.01 13.79 25.04
C ALA A 366 -16.98 12.88 24.35
N ALA A 367 -17.46 12.02 23.44
CA ALA A 367 -16.63 11.18 22.57
C ALA A 367 -15.95 12.03 21.47
N ALA A 368 -15.01 12.89 21.85
CA ALA A 368 -14.29 13.80 20.97
C ALA A 368 -12.79 13.83 21.30
N PRO A 369 -11.92 14.30 20.38
CA PRO A 369 -10.50 14.49 20.65
C PRO A 369 -10.25 15.37 21.87
N VAL A 370 -9.24 15.01 22.66
CA VAL A 370 -8.75 15.76 23.81
C VAL A 370 -7.43 16.41 23.42
N ALA A 371 -7.22 17.66 23.84
CA ALA A 371 -5.91 18.29 23.78
C ALA A 371 -5.26 18.26 25.16
N LEU A 372 -3.98 17.95 25.22
CA LEU A 372 -3.19 17.91 26.46
C LEU A 372 -1.81 18.47 26.19
N THR A 373 -1.36 19.41 27.01
CA THR A 373 -0.01 19.97 26.92
C THR A 373 0.51 20.35 28.31
N THR A 374 1.81 20.60 28.39
CA THR A 374 2.46 21.14 29.58
C THR A 374 2.60 22.65 29.41
N PHE A 375 2.20 23.40 30.43
CA PHE A 375 2.24 24.86 30.47
C PHE A 375 2.95 25.29 31.75
N GLY A 376 4.19 25.78 31.61
CA GLY A 376 5.04 26.06 32.78
C GLY A 376 5.22 24.81 33.64
N THR A 377 4.83 24.90 34.92
CA THR A 377 4.85 23.79 35.87
C THR A 377 3.48 23.13 36.02
N SER A 378 2.59 23.25 35.04
CA SER A 378 1.23 22.73 35.10
C SER A 378 0.91 21.89 33.86
N LEU A 379 -0.05 20.98 34.00
CA LEU A 379 -0.70 20.32 32.88
C LEU A 379 -1.98 21.07 32.51
N VAL A 380 -2.25 21.19 31.22
CA VAL A 380 -3.48 21.81 30.72
C VAL A 380 -4.14 20.85 29.75
N CYS A 381 -5.44 20.64 29.94
CA CYS A 381 -6.25 19.89 28.99
C CYS A 381 -7.44 20.72 28.50
N ALA A 382 -7.83 20.48 27.26
CA ALA A 382 -9.04 21.02 26.65
C ALA A 382 -9.84 19.87 26.04
N TYR A 383 -11.14 19.84 26.32
CA TYR A 383 -12.04 18.77 25.87
C TYR A 383 -13.49 19.27 25.79
N GLY A 384 -14.35 18.49 25.11
CA GLY A 384 -15.79 18.74 25.16
C GLY A 384 -16.49 18.01 26.25
N THR A 385 -17.50 18.66 26.81
CA THR A 385 -18.43 18.09 27.78
C THR A 385 -19.64 17.47 27.05
N PRO A 386 -20.38 16.55 27.70
CA PRO A 386 -21.53 15.87 27.09
C PRO A 386 -22.68 16.81 26.67
N ASP A 387 -22.77 18.00 27.25
CA ASP A 387 -23.74 19.05 26.92
C ASP A 387 -23.34 19.92 25.72
N GLY A 388 -22.23 19.59 25.05
CA GLY A 388 -21.75 20.30 23.86
C GLY A 388 -20.88 21.52 24.15
N GLN A 389 -20.60 21.83 25.42
CA GLN A 389 -19.63 22.88 25.76
C GLN A 389 -18.18 22.39 25.55
N ARG A 390 -17.24 23.34 25.50
CA ARG A 390 -15.80 23.07 25.57
C ARG A 390 -15.23 23.73 26.81
N VAL A 391 -14.37 22.99 27.51
CA VAL A 391 -13.75 23.46 28.75
C VAL A 391 -12.26 23.21 28.73
N MET A 392 -11.53 24.09 29.41
CA MET A 392 -10.14 23.91 29.75
C MET A 392 -10.03 23.58 31.25
N ARG A 393 -9.11 22.70 31.62
CA ARG A 393 -8.72 22.50 33.02
C ARG A 393 -7.21 22.54 33.17
N ILE A 394 -6.78 23.00 34.33
CA ILE A 394 -5.36 23.11 34.70
C ILE A 394 -5.12 22.22 35.91
N SER A 395 -4.09 21.38 35.84
CA SER A 395 -3.54 20.65 36.98
C SER A 395 -2.20 21.29 37.34
N ALA A 396 -2.16 21.99 38.46
CA ALA A 396 -0.98 22.73 38.89
C ALA A 396 0.15 21.82 39.42
N ASP A 397 -0.20 20.62 39.87
CA ASP A 397 0.68 19.66 40.55
C ASP A 397 0.85 18.35 39.77
N GLY A 398 0.11 18.18 38.67
CA GLY A 398 0.04 16.93 37.91
C GLY A 398 -0.67 15.79 38.63
N THR A 399 -1.38 16.05 39.74
CA THR A 399 -2.11 15.03 40.51
C THR A 399 -3.59 15.35 40.72
N THR A 400 -3.97 16.61 40.65
CA THR A 400 -5.36 17.08 40.78
C THR A 400 -5.71 18.11 39.72
N TRP A 401 -6.96 18.11 39.25
CA TRP A 401 -7.44 19.09 38.27
C TRP A 401 -8.23 20.20 38.97
N GLY A 402 -7.94 21.44 38.61
CA GLY A 402 -8.68 22.61 39.06
C GLY A 402 -10.08 22.73 38.42
N ALA A 403 -10.71 23.86 38.71
CA ALA A 403 -12.01 24.23 38.15
C ALA A 403 -11.96 24.32 36.61
N ALA A 404 -13.11 24.06 35.97
CA ALA A 404 -13.25 24.23 34.53
C ALA A 404 -13.31 25.72 34.18
N SER A 405 -12.50 26.14 33.21
CA SER A 405 -12.61 27.43 32.55
C SER A 405 -13.31 27.26 31.20
N PRO A 406 -14.32 28.08 30.87
CA PRO A 406 -15.04 27.95 29.61
C PRO A 406 -14.12 28.24 28.42
N MET A 407 -14.33 27.53 27.32
CA MET A 407 -13.70 27.81 26.02
C MET A 407 -14.76 28.27 25.01
N PRO A 408 -14.36 28.96 23.94
CA PRO A 408 -15.25 29.23 22.81
C PRO A 408 -15.91 27.94 22.28
N ALA A 409 -17.21 28.01 21.98
CA ALA A 409 -17.96 26.90 21.40
C ALA A 409 -17.43 26.55 20.01
N LEU A 410 -17.39 25.26 19.63
CA LEU A 410 -16.79 24.79 18.37
C LEU A 410 -17.82 24.16 17.42
N ASP A 411 -17.73 24.44 16.11
CA ASP A 411 -18.54 23.77 15.07
C ASP A 411 -17.90 22.46 14.58
N GLY A 412 -16.66 22.16 14.99
CA GLY A 412 -15.93 20.96 14.63
C GLY A 412 -14.41 21.11 14.81
N GLY A 413 -13.66 20.09 14.38
CA GLY A 413 -12.19 20.10 14.45
C GLY A 413 -11.62 19.89 15.86
N GLY A 414 -10.31 19.66 15.93
CA GLY A 414 -9.57 19.55 17.19
C GLY A 414 -9.14 20.91 17.76
N VAL A 415 -8.71 20.91 19.03
CA VAL A 415 -8.00 22.03 19.65
C VAL A 415 -6.52 21.72 19.60
N SER A 416 -5.69 22.64 19.09
CA SER A 416 -4.24 22.57 19.27
C SER A 416 -3.83 23.56 20.35
N LEU A 417 -3.12 23.09 21.37
CA LEU A 417 -2.61 23.91 22.47
C LEU A 417 -1.11 24.08 22.34
N CYS A 418 -0.61 25.28 22.62
CA CYS A 418 0.82 25.56 22.64
C CYS A 418 1.13 26.64 23.67
N SER A 419 2.26 26.52 24.36
CA SER A 419 2.73 27.50 25.33
C SER A 419 3.98 28.24 24.85
N ARG A 420 4.06 29.55 25.12
CA ARG A 420 5.28 30.36 24.98
C ARG A 420 5.53 31.09 26.28
N GLY A 421 6.53 30.64 27.04
CA GLY A 421 6.78 31.17 28.38
C GLY A 421 5.52 31.11 29.26
N PRO A 422 5.05 32.24 29.83
CA PRO A 422 3.85 32.29 30.67
C PRO A 422 2.54 32.44 29.87
N GLU A 423 2.59 32.43 28.54
CA GLU A 423 1.40 32.56 27.70
C GLU A 423 0.95 31.19 27.17
N LEU A 424 -0.36 30.95 27.24
CA LEU A 424 -1.00 29.77 26.67
C LEU A 424 -1.85 30.19 25.46
N PHE A 425 -1.70 29.46 24.36
CA PHE A 425 -2.38 29.70 23.10
C PHE A 425 -3.17 28.48 22.65
N ALA A 426 -4.20 28.76 21.86
CA ALA A 426 -5.01 27.72 21.24
C ALA A 426 -5.43 28.12 19.82
N THR A 427 -5.48 27.13 18.93
CA THR A 427 -6.25 27.22 17.69
C THR A 427 -7.44 26.29 17.77
N MET A 428 -8.57 26.77 17.26
CA MET A 428 -9.83 26.03 17.26
C MET A 428 -10.78 26.61 16.20
N ARG A 429 -11.82 25.86 15.83
CA ARG A 429 -12.85 26.31 14.89
C ARG A 429 -14.13 26.70 15.64
N PRO A 430 -14.39 27.99 15.90
CA PRO A 430 -15.55 28.40 16.69
C PRO A 430 -16.87 28.29 15.93
N THR A 431 -17.97 27.98 16.64
CA THR A 431 -19.34 27.95 16.07
C THR A 431 -19.79 29.27 15.46
N GLU A 432 -19.32 30.37 16.04
CA GLU A 432 -19.68 31.73 15.60
C GLU A 432 -19.22 32.01 14.16
N TYR A 433 -18.17 31.31 13.70
CA TYR A 433 -17.60 31.48 12.37
C TYR A 433 -17.46 30.12 11.69
N SER A 434 -18.57 29.56 11.22
CA SER A 434 -18.56 28.23 10.60
C SER A 434 -17.52 28.11 9.49
N GLY A 435 -16.67 27.09 9.58
CA GLY A 435 -15.61 26.83 8.59
C GLY A 435 -14.39 27.76 8.68
N ILE A 436 -14.36 28.67 9.65
CA ILE A 436 -13.23 29.55 9.94
C ILE A 436 -12.60 29.11 11.25
N SER A 437 -11.29 28.94 11.25
CA SER A 437 -10.53 28.69 12.48
C SER A 437 -9.96 29.99 13.02
N THR A 438 -9.87 30.08 14.34
CA THR A 438 -9.44 31.28 15.06
C THR A 438 -8.32 30.95 16.03
N PHE A 439 -7.48 31.96 16.27
CA PHE A 439 -6.37 31.90 17.20
C PHE A 439 -6.67 32.68 18.48
N TYR A 440 -6.44 32.04 19.62
CA TYR A 440 -6.77 32.55 20.94
C TYR A 440 -5.55 32.54 21.86
N ARG A 441 -5.55 33.50 22.79
CA ARG A 441 -4.65 33.51 23.95
C ARG A 441 -5.47 33.43 25.22
N TYR A 442 -5.03 32.59 26.16
CA TYR A 442 -5.62 32.50 27.48
C TYR A 442 -5.12 33.64 28.37
N GLU A 443 -6.04 34.43 28.92
CA GLU A 443 -5.74 35.50 29.88
C GLU A 443 -5.94 34.98 31.31
N ALA A 444 -4.86 34.45 31.91
CA ALA A 444 -4.91 33.78 33.21
C ALA A 444 -5.50 34.65 34.35
N ALA A 445 -5.29 35.97 34.31
CA ALA A 445 -5.84 36.90 35.30
C ALA A 445 -7.38 37.01 35.25
N ARG A 446 -7.99 36.74 34.09
CA ARG A 446 -9.45 36.79 33.88
C ARG A 446 -10.08 35.40 33.74
N GLN A 447 -9.25 34.37 33.58
CA GLN A 447 -9.69 33.00 33.28
C GLN A 447 -10.51 32.89 31.99
N GLU A 448 -10.15 33.69 30.98
CA GLU A 448 -10.89 33.82 29.72
C GLU A 448 -9.99 33.65 28.51
N TRP A 449 -10.59 33.21 27.40
CA TRP A 449 -9.92 33.14 26.10
C TRP A 449 -10.19 34.39 25.30
N ARG A 450 -9.12 35.11 24.96
CA ARG A 450 -9.19 36.27 24.10
C ARG A 450 -8.88 35.88 22.66
N SER A 451 -9.82 36.12 21.76
CA SER A 451 -9.58 36.06 20.32
C SER A 451 -8.54 37.10 19.93
N LEU A 452 -7.59 36.70 19.11
CA LEU A 452 -6.59 37.60 18.55
C LEU A 452 -6.90 38.01 17.10
N ASN A 453 -8.17 37.82 16.67
CA ASN A 453 -8.79 38.27 15.41
C ASN A 453 -8.18 37.74 14.10
N ASN A 454 -7.65 36.51 14.11
CA ASN A 454 -7.17 35.86 12.90
C ASN A 454 -8.22 34.86 12.40
N ILE A 455 -8.62 35.02 11.15
CA ILE A 455 -9.59 34.17 10.46
C ILE A 455 -8.84 33.30 9.46
N PHE A 456 -8.76 32.01 9.74
CA PHE A 456 -8.15 31.02 8.84
C PHE A 456 -9.22 30.20 8.15
N VAL A 457 -9.27 30.25 6.83
CA VAL A 457 -10.18 29.42 6.03
C VAL A 457 -9.51 28.05 5.80
N ALA A 458 -9.65 27.18 6.81
CA ALA A 458 -8.94 25.90 6.90
C ALA A 458 -9.89 24.70 6.72
N ASN A 459 -9.43 23.73 5.94
CA ASN A 459 -10.04 22.41 5.77
C ASN A 459 -9.30 21.38 6.64
N GLY A 460 -9.83 21.12 7.83
CA GLY A 460 -9.21 20.23 8.82
C GLY A 460 -8.82 20.93 10.12
N SER A 461 -7.95 20.33 10.92
CA SER A 461 -7.49 20.92 12.19
C SER A 461 -6.25 21.80 11.96
N LEU A 462 -6.11 22.84 12.77
CA LEU A 462 -4.91 23.68 12.80
C LEU A 462 -3.89 23.06 13.76
N GLU A 463 -2.62 23.17 13.43
CA GLU A 463 -1.53 22.74 14.30
C GLU A 463 -0.71 23.96 14.75
N LEU A 464 -0.50 24.07 16.07
CA LEU A 464 0.40 25.05 16.65
C LEU A 464 1.75 24.42 16.97
N ALA A 465 2.84 25.07 16.57
CA ALA A 465 4.19 24.72 16.99
C ALA A 465 5.03 25.96 17.29
N MET A 466 5.99 25.83 18.20
CA MET A 466 6.95 26.90 18.53
C MET A 466 8.18 26.84 17.63
N ARG A 467 8.62 27.93 17.02
CA ARG A 467 9.94 28.03 16.39
C ARG A 467 10.78 29.01 17.20
N GLY A 468 11.61 28.52 18.12
CA GLY A 468 12.20 29.39 19.15
C GLY A 468 11.10 30.11 19.93
N GLU A 469 11.08 31.44 19.86
CA GLU A 469 10.06 32.32 20.49
C GLU A 469 8.88 32.69 19.56
N THR A 470 8.91 32.23 18.31
CA THR A 470 7.87 32.56 17.32
C THR A 470 6.84 31.45 17.27
N LEU A 471 5.55 31.81 17.27
CA LEU A 471 4.50 30.83 17.08
C LEU A 471 4.23 30.62 15.59
N ALA A 472 4.22 29.36 15.17
CA ALA A 472 3.85 28.95 13.82
C ALA A 472 2.51 28.19 13.85
N ILE A 473 1.65 28.52 12.89
CA ILE A 473 0.32 27.97 12.71
C ILE A 473 0.27 27.28 11.36
N PHE A 474 0.16 25.95 11.36
CA PHE A 474 0.07 25.15 10.15
C PHE A 474 -1.37 24.78 9.88
N TYR A 475 -1.80 24.89 8.63
CA TYR A 475 -3.11 24.43 8.23
C TYR A 475 -3.17 24.12 6.74
N ARG A 476 -4.16 23.29 6.42
CA ARG A 476 -4.58 23.04 5.06
C ARG A 476 -5.76 23.94 4.73
N ASN A 477 -5.70 24.67 3.62
CA ASN A 477 -6.82 25.52 3.19
C ASN A 477 -7.92 24.72 2.46
N THR A 478 -9.03 25.36 2.08
CA THR A 478 -10.18 24.71 1.41
C THR A 478 -9.88 24.06 0.06
N ILE A 479 -8.83 24.49 -0.62
CA ILE A 479 -8.36 23.84 -1.87
C ILE A 479 -7.25 22.82 -1.60
N GLY A 480 -6.93 22.51 -0.35
CA GLY A 480 -5.95 21.50 0.03
C GLY A 480 -4.50 21.96 0.04
N ARG A 481 -4.18 23.26 -0.12
CA ARG A 481 -2.80 23.77 -0.01
C ARG A 481 -2.38 23.92 1.44
N VAL A 482 -1.10 23.70 1.72
CA VAL A 482 -0.50 23.92 3.04
C VAL A 482 -0.08 25.37 3.21
N TRP A 483 -0.47 25.97 4.33
CA TRP A 483 -0.18 27.35 4.70
C TRP A 483 0.50 27.36 6.06
N VAL A 484 1.47 28.27 6.23
CA VAL A 484 2.11 28.53 7.51
C VAL A 484 1.95 30.00 7.84
N SER A 485 1.21 30.30 8.90
CA SER A 485 1.12 31.66 9.42
C SER A 485 2.03 31.79 10.63
N ARG A 486 2.82 32.86 10.66
CA ARG A 486 3.70 33.17 11.79
C ARG A 486 3.13 34.33 12.58
N ARG A 487 3.21 34.24 13.91
CA ARG A 487 2.81 35.34 14.78
C ARG A 487 3.98 35.88 15.59
N ARG A 488 4.26 37.17 15.39
CA ARG A 488 5.28 37.91 16.15
C ARG A 488 4.75 38.34 17.51
N ALA A 489 5.63 38.88 18.35
CA ALA A 489 5.26 39.45 19.65
C ALA A 489 4.25 40.61 19.53
N ASN A 490 4.24 41.32 18.40
CA ASN A 490 3.25 42.36 18.09
C ASN A 490 2.01 41.74 17.42
N PRO A 491 0.79 41.87 17.98
CA PRO A 491 -0.42 41.21 17.45
C PRO A 491 -0.84 41.64 16.04
N GLN A 492 -0.30 42.74 15.50
CA GLN A 492 -0.62 43.28 14.18
C GLN A 492 0.29 42.77 13.06
N ASP A 493 1.42 42.14 13.39
CA ASP A 493 2.38 41.62 12.39
C ASP A 493 2.14 40.12 12.16
N ASP A 494 1.09 39.81 11.40
CA ASP A 494 0.90 38.49 10.84
C ASP A 494 1.51 38.42 9.45
N ASP A 495 2.32 37.39 9.22
CA ASP A 495 2.82 37.07 7.90
C ASP A 495 2.46 35.62 7.59
N THR A 496 2.09 35.39 6.34
CA THR A 496 1.51 34.13 5.90
C THR A 496 2.25 33.64 4.68
N ASP A 497 3.04 32.59 4.90
CA ASP A 497 3.77 31.92 3.85
C ASP A 497 2.86 30.84 3.24
N THR A 498 2.59 30.97 1.94
CA THR A 498 1.90 29.92 1.19
C THR A 498 2.93 28.94 0.66
N LEU A 499 2.77 27.67 1.00
CA LEU A 499 3.58 26.62 0.41
C LEU A 499 2.88 26.10 -0.85
N HIS A 500 3.63 25.97 -1.95
CA HIS A 500 3.10 25.50 -3.23
C HIS A 500 2.94 23.97 -3.26
N VAL A 501 2.45 23.38 -2.18
CA VAL A 501 2.17 21.95 -2.04
C VAL A 501 0.76 21.71 -1.52
N ARG A 502 0.17 20.59 -1.96
CA ARG A 502 -1.16 20.15 -1.51
C ARG A 502 -1.04 18.98 -0.55
N ALA A 503 -1.85 19.00 0.50
CA ALA A 503 -1.95 17.93 1.47
C ALA A 503 -3.32 17.22 1.38
N SER A 504 -3.33 15.89 1.43
CA SER A 504 -4.56 15.08 1.48
C SER A 504 -5.14 14.95 2.89
N ASP A 505 -4.38 15.33 3.93
CA ASP A 505 -4.79 15.32 5.33
C ASP A 505 -4.23 16.54 6.11
N ASP A 506 -4.53 16.63 7.41
CA ASP A 506 -4.04 17.67 8.34
C ASP A 506 -2.51 17.75 8.38
N VAL A 507 -1.96 18.89 8.75
CA VAL A 507 -0.50 19.05 8.92
C VAL A 507 -0.15 18.81 10.38
N ARG A 508 0.92 18.07 10.65
CA ARG A 508 1.50 17.94 12.00
C ARG A 508 2.88 18.58 12.03
N ALA A 509 3.18 19.28 13.10
CA ALA A 509 4.43 20.00 13.25
C ALA A 509 5.01 19.79 14.64
N VAL A 510 6.33 19.77 14.71
CA VAL A 510 7.06 19.59 15.96
C VAL A 510 8.34 20.40 15.90
N SER A 511 8.83 20.83 17.07
CA SER A 511 9.94 21.75 17.15
C SER A 511 11.01 21.35 18.13
N TYR A 512 12.25 21.73 17.82
CA TYR A 512 13.42 21.50 18.65
C TYR A 512 14.38 22.69 18.56
N GLY A 513 14.48 23.42 19.67
CA GLY A 513 15.19 24.70 19.71
C GLY A 513 14.62 25.67 18.67
N PRO A 514 15.45 26.23 17.78
CA PRO A 514 14.98 27.16 16.76
C PRO A 514 14.39 26.46 15.52
N ARG A 515 14.44 25.13 15.42
CA ARG A 515 13.97 24.37 14.25
C ARG A 515 12.54 23.91 14.44
N ALA A 516 11.78 23.93 13.35
CA ALA A 516 10.48 23.29 13.23
C ALA A 516 10.50 22.32 12.05
N LEU A 517 9.88 21.15 12.22
CA LEU A 517 9.57 20.21 11.14
C LEU A 517 8.05 20.13 11.02
N ALA A 518 7.55 20.10 9.79
CA ALA A 518 6.17 19.77 9.51
C ALA A 518 6.10 18.56 8.58
N VAL A 519 5.13 17.68 8.82
CA VAL A 519 4.82 16.51 7.99
C VAL A 519 3.35 16.53 7.57
N PHE A 520 3.10 16.05 6.36
CA PHE A 520 1.76 15.95 5.79
C PHE A 520 1.79 14.99 4.59
N PRO A 521 0.74 14.21 4.34
CA PRO A 521 0.63 13.43 3.12
C PRO A 521 0.28 14.33 1.93
N ASN A 522 0.89 14.12 0.78
CA ASN A 522 0.54 14.83 -0.46
C ASN A 522 -0.83 14.36 -1.01
N SER A 523 -1.25 14.87 -2.17
CA SER A 523 -2.52 14.47 -2.81
C SER A 523 -2.66 12.97 -3.10
N ASP A 524 -1.53 12.26 -3.24
CA ASP A 524 -1.48 10.83 -3.52
C ASP A 524 -1.33 9.99 -2.24
N GLY A 525 -1.35 10.63 -1.07
CA GLY A 525 -1.16 9.99 0.24
C GLY A 525 0.31 9.79 0.64
N MET A 526 1.27 10.22 -0.18
CA MET A 526 2.70 10.03 0.11
C MET A 526 3.17 11.02 1.17
N LEU A 527 3.82 10.52 2.22
CA LEU A 527 4.26 11.35 3.34
C LEU A 527 5.39 12.30 2.91
N GLN A 528 5.15 13.60 3.07
CA GLN A 528 6.12 14.67 2.85
C GLN A 528 6.58 15.24 4.19
N ALA A 529 7.83 15.71 4.23
CA ALA A 529 8.35 16.49 5.34
C ALA A 529 9.06 17.75 4.83
N MET A 530 8.98 18.82 5.62
CA MET A 530 9.72 20.06 5.40
C MET A 530 10.23 20.59 6.74
N SER A 531 11.35 21.29 6.72
CA SER A 531 11.98 21.86 7.91
C SER A 531 12.31 23.33 7.72
N SER A 532 12.25 24.10 8.80
CA SER A 532 12.94 25.38 8.93
C SER A 532 14.27 25.15 9.63
N ASP A 533 15.36 25.71 9.11
CA ASP A 533 16.67 25.57 9.75
C ASP A 533 16.81 26.39 11.05
N GLY A 534 15.91 27.37 11.24
CA GLY A 534 15.84 28.21 12.44
C GLY A 534 16.98 29.22 12.54
N THR A 535 17.73 29.42 11.46
CA THR A 535 18.89 30.32 11.43
C THR A 535 18.51 31.76 11.14
N GLU A 536 17.27 31.99 10.72
CA GLU A 536 16.82 33.33 10.35
C GLU A 536 16.63 34.19 11.61
N PRO A 537 16.97 35.49 11.55
CA PRO A 537 16.65 36.39 12.63
C PRO A 537 15.12 36.44 12.85
N PRO A 538 14.64 36.74 14.07
CA PRO A 538 13.21 36.74 14.40
C PRO A 538 12.33 37.61 13.46
N GLU A 539 12.95 38.59 12.80
CA GLU A 539 12.29 39.55 11.92
C GLU A 539 12.24 39.09 10.44
N ALA A 540 13.03 38.10 10.02
CA ALA A 540 13.07 37.61 8.65
C ALA A 540 11.98 36.56 8.37
N PRO A 541 11.46 36.45 7.12
CA PRO A 541 10.57 35.37 6.71
C PRO A 541 11.14 33.99 7.04
N THR A 542 10.26 33.03 7.31
CA THR A 542 10.71 31.66 7.59
C THR A 542 11.06 30.99 6.28
N VAL A 543 12.31 30.54 6.14
CA VAL A 543 12.71 29.79 4.97
C VAL A 543 12.43 28.31 5.24
N TRP A 544 11.35 27.83 4.64
CA TRP A 544 11.02 26.41 4.64
C TRP A 544 11.80 25.70 3.54
N SER A 545 12.36 24.54 3.87
CA SER A 545 12.91 23.64 2.85
C SER A 545 11.82 23.24 1.87
N THR A 546 12.19 22.95 0.62
CA THR A 546 11.30 22.24 -0.29
C THR A 546 10.83 20.95 0.36
N PRO A 547 9.52 20.62 0.32
CA PRO A 547 9.03 19.36 0.86
C PRO A 547 9.71 18.16 0.19
N VAL A 548 10.13 17.20 1.00
CA VAL A 548 10.80 15.97 0.57
C VAL A 548 9.94 14.79 0.99
N GLN A 549 9.76 13.83 0.09
CA GLN A 549 9.10 12.57 0.42
C GLN A 549 9.97 11.77 1.40
N VAL A 550 9.37 11.37 2.53
CA VAL A 550 10.09 10.65 3.60
C VAL A 550 9.75 9.17 3.65
N ASP A 551 8.71 8.73 2.95
CA ASP A 551 8.29 7.33 2.89
C ASP A 551 7.84 6.96 1.47
N GLU A 552 8.03 5.69 1.08
CA GLU A 552 7.59 5.13 -0.21
C GLU A 552 6.15 4.59 -0.15
N TYR A 553 5.58 4.47 1.05
CA TYR A 553 4.22 3.99 1.23
C TYR A 553 3.23 5.14 1.42
N PRO A 554 2.05 5.09 0.78
CA PRO A 554 0.99 6.03 1.05
C PRO A 554 0.48 5.82 2.49
N VAL A 555 0.29 6.91 3.21
CA VAL A 555 -0.31 6.92 4.54
C VAL A 555 -1.79 7.25 4.46
N THR A 556 -2.57 6.70 5.37
CA THR A 556 -4.02 6.97 5.44
C THR A 556 -4.35 8.16 6.35
N GLU A 557 -3.38 8.58 7.16
CA GLU A 557 -3.50 9.68 8.11
C GLU A 557 -2.13 10.37 8.30
N THR A 558 -2.13 11.62 8.73
CA THR A 558 -0.88 12.30 9.11
C THR A 558 -0.32 11.69 10.41
N PRO A 559 0.95 11.24 10.42
CA PRO A 559 1.53 10.57 11.57
C PRO A 559 1.66 11.50 12.77
N ALA A 560 1.59 10.92 13.97
CA ALA A 560 2.01 11.59 15.19
C ALA A 560 3.53 11.79 15.19
N LEU A 561 3.98 12.92 15.73
CA LEU A 561 5.39 13.31 15.74
C LEU A 561 5.93 13.37 17.17
N ALA A 562 7.17 12.92 17.35
CA ALA A 562 7.93 13.10 18.58
C ALA A 562 9.41 13.36 18.28
N TRP A 563 10.07 14.16 19.12
CA TRP A 563 11.53 14.29 19.10
C TRP A 563 12.19 13.23 19.97
N TYR A 564 13.30 12.70 19.47
CA TYR A 564 14.24 11.88 20.22
C TYR A 564 15.67 12.36 19.92
N ARG A 565 16.26 13.07 20.89
CA ARG A 565 17.59 13.71 20.74
C ARG A 565 17.60 14.64 19.52
N ASP A 566 18.43 14.34 18.53
CA ASP A 566 18.61 15.05 17.27
C ASP A 566 17.75 14.48 16.13
N ARG A 567 16.82 13.56 16.42
CA ARG A 567 15.99 12.87 15.44
C ARG A 567 14.50 13.08 15.71
N ILE A 568 13.73 12.98 14.65
CA ILE A 568 12.27 12.95 14.71
C ILE A 568 11.81 11.54 14.46
N VAL A 569 10.81 11.13 15.24
CA VAL A 569 10.10 9.87 15.07
C VAL A 569 8.67 10.23 14.64
N ALA A 570 8.30 9.79 13.44
CA ALA A 570 6.94 9.86 12.93
C ALA A 570 6.30 8.46 13.05
N ILE A 571 5.11 8.38 13.65
CA ILE A 571 4.37 7.13 13.82
C ILE A 571 2.95 7.35 13.31
N GLY A 572 2.57 6.60 12.27
CA GLY A 572 1.23 6.68 11.68
C GLY A 572 0.82 5.36 11.05
N ARG A 573 -0.42 5.32 10.57
CA ARG A 573 -0.94 4.17 9.81
C ARG A 573 -0.56 4.32 8.33
N SER A 574 0.21 3.35 7.83
CA SER A 574 0.36 3.18 6.39
C SER A 574 -0.90 2.52 5.82
N GLY A 575 -1.20 2.81 4.54
CA GLY A 575 -2.06 1.94 3.76
C GLY A 575 -1.49 0.53 3.82
N ALA A 576 -2.34 -0.48 3.98
CA ALA A 576 -1.89 -1.87 4.09
C ALA A 576 -0.92 -2.16 2.94
N ALA A 577 0.35 -2.42 3.27
CA ALA A 577 1.19 -3.18 2.39
C ALA A 577 0.45 -4.51 2.21
N VAL A 578 -0.02 -4.78 1.00
CA VAL A 578 -0.42 -6.14 0.64
C VAL A 578 0.82 -6.98 0.96
N PRO A 579 0.75 -7.94 1.90
CA PRO A 579 1.81 -8.91 2.02
C PRO A 579 1.85 -9.61 0.66
N GLU A 580 2.87 -9.33 -0.14
CA GLU A 580 3.11 -10.12 -1.34
C GLU A 580 3.40 -11.54 -0.86
N GLY A 581 2.45 -12.44 -1.11
CA GLY A 581 2.56 -13.86 -0.85
C GLY A 581 3.41 -14.59 -1.88
#